data_AF-A0A970L618-F1
#
_entry.id   AF-A0A970L618-F1
#
_cell.length_a   1.000
_cell.length_b   1.000
_cell.length_c   1.000
_cell.angle_alpha   90.00
_cell.angle_beta   90.00
_cell.angle_gamma   90.00
#
_symmetry.space_group_name_H-M   'P 1'
#
loop_
_entity.id
_entity.type
_entity.pdbx_description
1 polymer ?
#
loop_
_entity_poly.entity_id
_entity_poly.type
_entity_poly.pdbx_seq_one_letter_code
_entity_poly.pdbx_strand_id
1 'polypeptide(L)'
;MGKNVINVLPSVIDYLDELIIKLYENEYFGFLESAETYVSNIYDFIPELIENQTHKQAPAELKKHGQFYISYSSNKRTNWYIFFNRRDNRFLIKYITNNHMPDAKFL
;
A
#
# COMPACT_ATOMS: atom_id res chain seq x y z
N MET A 1 12.68 5.40 22.11
CA MET A 1 12.58 5.33 20.63
C MET A 1 11.71 6.50 20.17
N GLY A 2 12.14 7.25 19.15
CA GLY A 2 11.34 8.37 18.63
C GLY A 2 10.17 7.87 17.77
N LYS A 3 9.07 8.62 17.74
CA LYS A 3 7.89 8.32 16.91
C LYS A 3 8.31 8.16 15.43
N ASN A 4 7.74 7.18 14.74
CA ASN A 4 7.96 7.00 13.30
C ASN A 4 7.45 8.22 12.53
N VAL A 5 8.26 8.72 11.59
CA VAL A 5 7.89 9.79 10.66
C VAL A 5 7.64 9.14 9.31
N ILE A 6 6.39 9.17 8.86
CA ILE A 6 5.96 8.52 7.62
C ILE A 6 5.59 9.61 6.63
N ASN A 7 6.24 9.59 5.47
CA ASN A 7 5.89 10.43 4.32
C ASN A 7 5.43 9.50 3.19
N VAL A 8 4.47 9.97 2.41
CA VAL A 8 3.90 9.23 1.29
C VAL A 8 4.13 10.04 0.01
N LEU A 9 4.64 9.40 -1.05
CA LEU A 9 4.79 10.07 -2.32
C LEU A 9 3.42 10.46 -2.90
N PRO A 10 3.30 11.64 -3.55
CA PRO A 10 2.04 12.05 -4.20
C PRO A 10 1.48 11.00 -5.14
N SER A 11 2.35 10.33 -5.91
CA SER A 11 1.95 9.25 -6.84
C SER A 11 1.26 8.07 -6.17
N VAL A 12 1.48 7.84 -4.87
CA VAL A 12 0.75 6.82 -4.11
C VAL A 12 -0.65 7.31 -3.79
N ILE A 13 -0.81 8.58 -3.42
CA ILE A 13 -2.11 9.20 -3.17
C ILE A 13 -2.93 9.20 -4.46
N ASP A 14 -2.35 9.68 -5.57
CA ASP A 14 -3.00 9.69 -6.88
C ASP A 14 -3.49 8.29 -7.29
N TYR A 15 -2.67 7.26 -7.04
CA TYR A 15 -3.05 5.87 -7.31
C TYR A 15 -4.23 5.40 -6.44
N LEU A 16 -4.26 5.75 -5.16
CA LEU A 16 -5.36 5.39 -4.26
C LEU A 16 -6.64 6.14 -4.65
N ASP A 17 -6.54 7.42 -5.04
CA ASP A 17 -7.69 8.19 -5.53
C ASP A 17 -8.26 7.60 -6.82
N GLU A 18 -7.42 7.24 -7.79
CA GLU A 18 -7.85 6.54 -9.00
C GLU A 18 -8.47 5.17 -8.70
N LEU A 19 -7.95 4.47 -7.69
CA LEU A 19 -8.45 3.16 -7.30
C LEU A 19 -9.88 3.23 -6.79
N ILE A 20 -10.26 4.28 -6.07
CA ILE A 20 -11.64 4.51 -5.62
C ILE A 20 -12.60 4.48 -6.82
N ILE A 21 -12.29 5.28 -7.84
CA ILE A 21 -13.11 5.37 -9.06
C ILE A 21 -13.17 4.01 -9.76
N LYS A 22 -12.02 3.35 -9.95
CA LYS A 22 -11.97 2.01 -10.59
C LYS A 22 -12.78 0.97 -9.84
N LEU A 23 -12.77 0.98 -8.51
CA LEU A 23 -13.53 0.01 -7.70
C LEU A 23 -15.04 0.23 -7.81
N TYR A 24 -15.46 1.50 -7.87
CA TYR A 24 -16.86 1.85 -8.07
C TYR A 24 -17.35 1.52 -9.49
N GLU A 25 -16.61 1.95 -10.53
CA GLU A 25 -16.98 1.71 -11.93
C GLU A 25 -17.04 0.23 -12.30
N ASN A 26 -16.20 -0.60 -11.67
CA ASN A 26 -16.20 -2.05 -11.87
C ASN A 26 -17.18 -2.80 -10.93
N GLU A 27 -18.10 -2.08 -10.27
CA GLU A 27 -19.15 -2.63 -9.42
C GLU A 27 -18.64 -3.51 -8.25
N TYR A 28 -17.39 -3.32 -7.80
CA TYR A 28 -16.91 -3.96 -6.57
C TYR A 28 -17.63 -3.42 -5.33
N PHE A 29 -18.08 -2.18 -5.40
CA PHE A 29 -18.91 -1.54 -4.39
C PHE A 29 -20.13 -0.91 -5.05
N GLY A 30 -21.31 -1.10 -4.46
CA GLY A 30 -22.56 -0.49 -4.97
C GLY A 30 -22.68 1.01 -4.71
N PHE A 31 -21.76 1.60 -3.94
CA PHE A 31 -21.74 3.01 -3.56
C PHE A 31 -20.31 3.54 -3.59
N LEU A 32 -20.12 4.78 -4.05
CA LEU A 32 -18.80 5.41 -4.13
C LEU A 32 -18.17 5.57 -2.75
N GLU A 33 -18.96 5.95 -1.75
CA GLU A 33 -18.54 6.14 -0.36
C GLU A 33 -18.00 4.83 0.25
N SER A 34 -18.51 3.68 -0.20
CA SER A 34 -18.00 2.38 0.23
C SER A 34 -16.62 2.10 -0.34
N ALA A 35 -16.36 2.50 -1.60
CA ALA A 35 -15.03 2.41 -2.21
C ALA A 35 -14.04 3.37 -1.54
N GLU A 36 -14.45 4.61 -1.27
CA GLU A 36 -13.67 5.62 -0.53
C GLU A 36 -13.28 5.12 0.87
N THR A 37 -14.24 4.56 1.61
CA THR A 37 -14.00 3.99 2.95
C THR A 37 -13.01 2.84 2.87
N TYR A 38 -13.19 1.94 1.89
CA TYR A 38 -12.27 0.82 1.70
C TYR A 38 -10.84 1.29 1.43
N VAL A 39 -10.66 2.26 0.53
CA VAL A 39 -9.33 2.77 0.16
C VAL A 39 -8.71 3.63 1.26
N SER A 40 -9.48 4.47 1.95
CA SER A 40 -9.01 5.24 3.10
C SER A 40 -8.42 4.34 4.18
N ASN A 41 -9.07 3.20 4.46
CA ASN A 41 -8.54 2.22 5.40
C ASN A 41 -7.16 1.67 5.00
N ILE A 42 -6.88 1.49 3.70
CA ILE A 42 -5.55 1.07 3.21
C ILE A 42 -4.48 2.06 3.66
N TYR A 43 -4.78 3.35 3.52
CA TYR A 43 -3.88 4.43 3.89
C TYR A 43 -3.74 4.55 5.42
N ASP A 44 -4.85 4.52 6.14
CA ASP A 44 -4.91 4.71 7.59
C ASP A 44 -4.19 3.60 8.36
N PHE A 45 -4.12 2.39 7.80
CA PHE A 45 -3.37 1.28 8.40
C PHE A 45 -1.86 1.35 8.18
N ILE A 46 -1.34 2.20 7.28
CA ILE A 46 0.10 2.27 6.98
C ILE A 46 0.95 2.45 8.26
N PRO A 47 0.64 3.38 9.19
CA PRO A 47 1.44 3.55 10.40
C PRO A 47 1.49 2.31 11.27
N GLU A 48 0.35 1.66 11.47
CA GLU A 48 0.25 0.43 12.26
C GLU A 48 1.03 -0.72 11.59
N LEU A 49 0.92 -0.85 10.26
CA LEU A 49 1.64 -1.86 9.51
C LEU A 49 3.15 -1.65 9.58
N ILE A 50 3.62 -0.40 9.46
CA ILE A 50 5.04 -0.06 9.59
C ILE A 50 5.57 -0.42 10.98
N GLU A 51 4.77 -0.29 12.02
CA GLU A 51 5.18 -0.60 13.39
C GLU A 51 5.16 -2.10 13.69
N ASN A 52 4.13 -2.82 13.23
CA ASN A 52 3.83 -4.17 13.70
C ASN A 52 4.23 -5.28 12.71
N GLN A 53 4.43 -4.97 11.42
CA GLN A 53 4.72 -5.98 10.41
C GLN A 53 6.22 -6.14 10.14
N THR A 54 6.60 -7.33 9.68
CA THR A 54 7.97 -7.60 9.25
C THR A 54 8.27 -6.86 7.95
N HIS A 55 9.34 -6.06 7.94
CA HIS A 55 9.82 -5.33 6.75
C HIS A 55 10.66 -6.28 5.88
N LYS A 56 10.07 -6.77 4.79
CA LYS A 56 10.73 -7.68 3.84
C LYS A 56 11.59 -6.88 2.86
N GLN A 57 12.69 -7.46 2.40
CA GLN A 57 13.49 -6.88 1.30
C GLN A 57 12.73 -7.02 -0.02
N ALA A 58 12.68 -5.96 -0.82
CA ALA A 58 12.04 -6.03 -2.13
C ALA A 58 12.84 -6.93 -3.10
N PRO A 59 12.15 -7.77 -3.90
CA PRO A 59 12.74 -8.48 -5.03
C PRO A 59 13.46 -7.53 -5.99
N ALA A 60 14.46 -8.02 -6.72
CA ALA A 60 15.31 -7.18 -7.59
C ALA A 60 14.50 -6.40 -8.63
N GLU A 61 13.47 -7.04 -9.19
CA GLU A 61 12.55 -6.52 -10.19
C GLU A 61 11.71 -5.36 -9.65
N LEU A 62 11.45 -5.36 -8.33
CA LEU A 62 10.58 -4.40 -7.66
C LEU A 62 11.36 -3.39 -6.79
N LYS A 63 12.69 -3.47 -6.72
CA LYS A 63 13.52 -2.53 -5.92
C LYS A 63 13.34 -1.06 -6.31
N LYS A 64 12.93 -0.76 -7.55
CA LYS A 64 12.59 0.60 -7.99
C LYS A 64 11.43 1.20 -7.16
N HIS A 65 10.49 0.37 -6.74
CA HIS A 65 9.33 0.74 -5.94
C HIS A 65 9.67 0.97 -4.47
N GLY A 66 10.75 0.37 -3.96
CA GLY A 66 11.24 0.56 -2.60
C GLY A 66 12.27 -0.50 -2.25
N GLN A 67 13.16 -0.22 -1.30
CA GLN A 67 14.12 -1.21 -0.81
C GLN A 67 13.43 -2.28 0.04
N PHE A 68 12.33 -1.91 0.71
CA PHE A 68 11.56 -2.78 1.58
C PHE A 68 10.10 -2.80 1.16
N TYR A 69 9.38 -3.84 1.59
CA TYR A 69 7.94 -3.90 1.51
C TYR A 69 7.31 -4.61 2.71
N ILE A 70 6.03 -4.33 2.94
CA ILE A 70 5.15 -5.07 3.85
C ILE A 70 4.00 -5.65 3.02
N SER A 71 3.52 -6.82 3.41
CA SER A 71 2.30 -7.44 2.87
C SER A 71 1.21 -7.47 3.92
N TYR A 72 -0.01 -7.07 3.58
CA TYR A 72 -1.18 -7.22 4.46
C TYR A 72 -2.40 -7.68 3.67
N SER A 73 -3.22 -8.54 4.26
CA SER A 73 -4.46 -9.02 3.65
C SER A 73 -5.63 -8.19 4.13
N SER A 74 -6.30 -7.44 3.25
CA SER A 74 -7.52 -6.72 3.62
C SER A 74 -8.74 -7.66 3.71
N ASN A 75 -8.70 -8.76 2.96
CA ASN A 75 -9.70 -9.82 2.96
C ASN A 75 -9.09 -11.12 2.40
N LYS A 76 -9.91 -12.17 2.26
CA LYS A 76 -9.47 -13.49 1.75
C LYS A 76 -8.97 -13.49 0.29
N ARG A 77 -9.28 -12.46 -0.49
CA ARG A 77 -9.01 -12.37 -1.94
C ARG A 77 -7.92 -11.36 -2.28
N THR A 78 -7.73 -10.33 -1.46
CA THR A 78 -6.84 -9.21 -1.77
C THR A 78 -5.74 -9.08 -0.73
N ASN A 79 -4.51 -9.29 -1.20
CA ASN A 79 -3.27 -8.99 -0.49
C ASN A 79 -2.67 -7.73 -1.07
N TRP A 80 -2.40 -6.76 -0.21
CA TRP A 80 -1.78 -5.50 -0.51
C TRP A 80 -0.29 -5.54 -0.17
N TYR A 81 0.49 -4.84 -0.97
CA TYR A 81 1.93 -4.72 -0.83
C TYR A 81 2.32 -3.25 -0.82
N ILE A 82 2.95 -2.81 0.27
CA ILE A 82 3.34 -1.42 0.50
C ILE A 82 4.86 -1.35 0.44
N PHE A 83 5.40 -0.67 -0.57
CA PHE A 83 6.83 -0.52 -0.78
C PHE A 83 7.33 0.83 -0.26
N PHE A 84 8.47 0.78 0.41
CA PHE A 84 9.04 1.95 1.06
C PHE A 84 10.56 1.90 1.15
N ASN A 85 11.14 3.08 1.36
CA ASN A 85 12.49 3.22 1.87
C ASN A 85 12.43 3.62 3.35
N ARG A 86 13.41 3.19 4.13
CA ARG A 86 13.54 3.60 5.54
C ARG A 86 14.96 4.03 5.86
N ARG A 87 15.08 5.00 6.76
CA ARG A 87 16.32 5.39 7.41
C ARG A 87 15.99 5.76 8.84
N ASP A 88 16.50 4.99 9.79
CA ASP A 88 16.17 5.12 11.22
C ASP A 88 14.64 5.03 11.44
N ASN A 89 14.03 6.05 12.05
CA ASN A 89 12.58 6.15 12.27
C ASN A 89 11.84 6.88 11.15
N ARG A 90 12.48 7.15 10.00
CA ARG A 90 11.89 7.85 8.86
C ARG A 90 11.57 6.88 7.73
N PHE A 91 10.33 6.93 7.27
CA PHE A 91 9.80 6.06 6.23
C PHE A 91 9.27 6.91 5.08
N LEU A 92 9.58 6.49 3.85
CA LEU A 92 9.02 7.06 2.63
C LEU A 92 8.28 5.96 1.90
N ILE A 93 6.95 6.01 1.93
CA ILE A 93 6.09 5.13 1.15
C ILE A 93 6.13 5.60 -0.30
N LYS A 94 6.49 4.69 -1.19
CA LYS A 94 6.81 5.01 -2.58
C LYS A 94 5.85 4.37 -3.58
N TYR A 95 5.26 3.24 -3.22
CA TYR A 95 4.39 2.48 -4.12
C TYR A 95 3.49 1.53 -3.34
N ILE A 96 2.27 1.35 -3.80
CA ILE A 96 1.30 0.40 -3.26
C ILE A 96 0.74 -0.41 -4.42
N THR A 97 0.59 -1.71 -4.25
CA THR A 97 0.02 -2.63 -5.23
C THR A 97 -0.71 -3.78 -4.54
N ASN A 98 -1.34 -4.67 -5.29
CA ASN A 98 -2.01 -5.84 -4.75
C ASN A 98 -1.81 -7.08 -5.64
N ASN A 99 -2.26 -8.24 -5.17
CA ASN A 99 -2.11 -9.53 -5.84
C ASN A 99 -2.83 -9.66 -7.19
N HIS A 100 -3.68 -8.71 -7.57
CA HIS A 100 -4.32 -8.67 -8.88
C HIS A 100 -3.50 -7.90 -9.93
N MET A 101 -2.41 -7.26 -9.51
CA MET A 101 -1.53 -6.48 -10.39
C MET A 101 -0.37 -7.33 -10.94
N PRO A 102 0.15 -7.01 -12.14
CA PRO A 102 1.23 -7.79 -12.77
C PRO A 102 2.50 -7.90 -11.93
N ASP A 103 2.78 -6.93 -11.07
CA ASP A 103 3.97 -6.92 -10.21
C ASP A 103 3.92 -8.01 -9.13
N ALA A 104 2.72 -8.48 -8.76
CA ALA A 104 2.55 -9.51 -7.74
C ALA A 104 3.19 -10.85 -8.10
N LYS A 105 3.46 -11.11 -9.39
CA LYS A 105 4.17 -12.33 -9.83
C LYS A 105 5.60 -12.45 -9.29
N PHE A 106 6.15 -11.36 -8.75
CA PHE A 106 7.48 -11.32 -8.16
C PHE A 106 7.46 -11.37 -6.62
N LEU A 107 6.28 -11.48 -5.97
CA LEU A 107 6.07 -11.36 -4.52
C LEU A 107 5.52 -12.64 -3.89
#